data_AF-A0A9E5GJ98-F1
#
_entry.id   AF-A0A9E5GJ98-F1
#
_cell.length_a   1.000
_cell.length_b   1.000
_cell.length_c   1.000
_cell.angle_alpha   90.00
_cell.angle_beta   90.00
_cell.angle_gamma   90.00
#
_symmetry.space_group_name_H-M   'P 1'
#
loop_
_entity.id
_entity.type
_entity.pdbx_description
1 polymer ?
#
loop_
_entity_poly.entity_id
_entity_poly.type
_entity_poly.pdbx_seq_one_letter_code
_entity_poly.pdbx_strand_id
1 'polypeptide(L)'
;MTMKKKDRTKHGGIDYSDIPEMTDEQLAQLQLSHLRNLANFRPIKKKISIYVDADVLEHYKSEGKGYQTRINAVLRQEMLRETA
;
A
#
# COMPACT_ATOMS: atom_id res chain seq x y z
N MET A 1 22.72 -23.69 33.84
CA MET A 1 22.67 -23.34 32.39
C MET A 1 22.83 -21.84 32.27
N THR A 2 24.06 -21.34 32.10
CA THR A 2 24.39 -19.92 32.18
C THR A 2 23.95 -19.18 30.91
N MET A 3 23.20 -18.09 31.09
CA MET A 3 22.77 -17.23 29.98
C MET A 3 23.98 -16.52 29.36
N LYS A 4 24.26 -16.86 28.10
CA LYS A 4 25.31 -16.24 27.29
C LYS A 4 24.84 -14.84 26.90
N LYS A 5 25.47 -13.81 27.49
CA LYS A 5 25.26 -12.41 27.09
C LYS A 5 25.59 -12.28 25.60
N LYS A 6 24.62 -11.85 24.81
CA LYS A 6 24.80 -11.57 23.37
C LYS A 6 25.55 -10.24 23.25
N ASP A 7 26.77 -10.30 22.73
CA ASP A 7 27.59 -9.12 22.43
C ASP A 7 26.78 -8.13 21.58
N ARG A 8 26.73 -6.87 22.04
CA ARG A 8 26.25 -5.75 21.23
C ARG A 8 27.27 -5.57 20.11
N THR A 9 26.92 -6.00 18.91
CA THR A 9 27.70 -5.71 17.71
C THR A 9 27.85 -4.20 17.59
N LYS A 10 29.08 -3.70 17.74
CA LYS A 10 29.40 -2.28 17.58
C LYS A 10 29.30 -1.99 16.08
N HIS A 11 28.26 -1.26 15.67
CA HIS A 11 28.17 -0.79 14.29
C HIS A 11 29.29 0.24 14.08
N GLY A 12 30.35 -0.17 13.37
CA GLY A 12 31.42 0.71 12.94
C GLY A 12 30.86 1.84 12.07
N GLY A 13 31.49 3.01 12.18
CA GLY A 13 31.01 4.30 11.69
C GLY A 13 30.38 4.23 10.30
N ILE A 14 29.11 4.62 10.24
CA ILE A 14 28.41 4.84 8.98
C ILE A 14 28.83 6.22 8.51
N ASP A 15 29.44 6.27 7.33
CA ASP A 15 29.81 7.53 6.66
C ASP A 15 28.56 8.10 5.97
N TYR A 16 28.19 9.31 6.35
CA TYR A 16 27.01 10.03 5.81
C TYR A 16 27.41 11.16 4.86
N SER A 17 28.68 11.23 4.44
CA SER A 17 29.20 12.34 3.62
C SER A 17 28.51 12.47 2.25
N ASP A 18 27.90 11.40 1.72
CA ASP A 18 27.15 11.37 0.45
C ASP A 18 25.63 11.58 0.63
N ILE A 19 25.15 11.77 1.87
CA ILE A 19 23.72 11.88 2.16
C ILE A 19 23.44 13.31 2.63
N PRO A 20 23.02 14.22 1.73
CA PRO A 20 22.67 15.57 2.13
C PRO A 20 21.49 15.55 3.09
N GLU A 21 21.56 16.36 4.15
CA GLU A 21 20.45 16.52 5.09
C GLU A 21 19.26 17.16 4.36
N MET A 22 18.06 16.59 4.52
CA MET A 22 16.86 17.16 3.92
C MET A 22 16.44 18.40 4.71
N THR A 23 16.24 19.52 4.02
CA THR A 23 15.66 20.72 4.61
C THR A 23 14.17 20.51 4.93
N ASP A 24 13.63 21.24 5.91
CA ASP A 24 12.20 21.21 6.27
C ASP A 24 11.29 21.54 5.08
N GLU A 25 11.76 22.40 4.17
CA GLU A 25 11.04 22.76 2.94
C GLU A 25 10.96 21.58 1.96
N GLN A 26 12.05 20.81 1.81
CA GLN A 26 12.06 19.58 1.02
C GLN A 26 11.23 18.47 1.68
N LEU A 27 11.19 18.43 3.01
CA LEU A 27 10.38 17.48 3.77
C LEU A 27 8.88 17.77 3.61
N ALA A 28 8.48 19.05 3.62
CA ALA A 28 7.10 19.47 3.41
C ALA A 28 6.61 19.17 1.97
N GLN A 29 7.52 19.11 1.01
CA GLN A 29 7.23 18.74 -0.39
C GLN A 29 7.19 17.22 -0.64
N LEU A 30 7.51 16.40 0.36
CA LEU A 30 7.40 14.95 0.23
C LEU A 30 5.93 14.53 0.17
N GLN A 31 5.48 14.14 -1.02
CA GLN A 31 4.24 13.39 -1.16
C GLN A 31 4.46 11.93 -0.78
N LEU A 32 3.46 11.31 -0.15
CA LEU A 32 3.46 9.87 0.08
C LEU A 32 3.76 9.15 -1.23
N SER A 33 4.70 8.21 -1.21
CA SER A 33 5.15 7.45 -2.38
C SER A 33 4.01 6.78 -3.15
N HIS A 34 2.92 6.44 -2.45
CA HIS A 34 1.70 5.86 -3.00
C HIS A 34 0.82 6.84 -3.79
N LEU A 35 0.99 8.15 -3.59
CA LEU A 35 0.30 9.21 -4.34
C LEU A 35 1.11 9.62 -5.58
N ARG A 36 2.44 9.47 -5.54
CA ARG A 36 3.36 9.82 -6.62
C ARG A 36 3.55 8.71 -7.66
N ASN A 37 3.41 7.45 -7.26
CA ASN A 37 3.54 6.29 -8.15
C ASN A 37 2.44 5.27 -7.88
N LEU A 38 1.58 5.01 -8.87
CA LEU A 38 0.54 3.97 -8.81
C LEU A 38 1.15 2.57 -8.55
N ALA A 39 2.39 2.34 -8.98
CA ALA A 39 3.16 1.12 -8.71
C ALA A 39 3.44 0.89 -7.21
N ASN A 40 3.48 1.95 -6.40
CA ASN A 40 3.76 1.85 -4.97
C ASN A 40 2.47 1.79 -4.14
N PHE A 41 1.31 2.14 -4.71
CA PHE A 41 0.03 2.09 -4.02
C PHE A 41 -0.35 0.64 -3.67
N ARG A 42 -0.15 0.26 -2.40
CA ARG A 42 -0.66 -1.01 -1.86
C ARG A 42 -2.00 -0.77 -1.17
N PRO A 43 -3.14 -1.09 -1.82
CA PRO A 43 -4.44 -0.90 -1.19
C PRO A 43 -4.57 -1.81 0.03
N ILE A 44 -4.82 -1.21 1.19
CA ILE A 44 -5.16 -1.92 2.41
C ILE A 44 -6.57 -2.45 2.25
N LYS A 45 -6.70 -3.73 1.89
CA LYS A 45 -8.00 -4.40 1.74
C LYS A 45 -8.59 -4.68 3.12
N LYS A 46 -9.79 -4.19 3.38
CA LYS A 46 -10.59 -4.56 4.55
C LYS A 46 -11.61 -5.61 4.12
N LYS A 47 -11.74 -6.71 4.87
CA LYS A 47 -12.83 -7.68 4.69
C LYS A 47 -14.07 -7.10 5.35
N ILE A 48 -15.08 -6.83 4.55
CA ILE A 48 -16.38 -6.35 5.02
C ILE A 48 -17.46 -7.29 4.48
N SER A 49 -18.56 -7.42 5.23
CA SER A 49 -19.77 -8.11 4.76
C SER A 49 -20.69 -7.07 4.13
N ILE A 50 -20.89 -7.18 2.81
CA ILE A 50 -21.84 -6.35 2.06
C ILE A 50 -22.79 -7.27 1.29
N TYR A 51 -24.00 -6.79 1.08
CA TYR A 51 -24.94 -7.42 0.15
C TYR A 51 -24.71 -6.84 -1.24
N VAL A 52 -24.69 -7.71 -2.24
CA VAL A 52 -24.58 -7.38 -3.66
C VAL A 52 -25.72 -8.09 -4.37
N ASP A 53 -26.32 -7.46 -5.37
CA ASP A 53 -27.39 -8.06 -6.15
C ASP A 53 -26.95 -9.38 -6.80
N ALA A 54 -27.90 -10.31 -6.89
CA ALA A 54 -27.63 -11.67 -7.36
C ALA A 54 -27.19 -11.68 -8.82
N ASP A 55 -27.84 -10.89 -9.68
CA ASP A 55 -27.49 -10.79 -11.11
C ASP A 55 -26.09 -10.18 -11.31
N VAL A 56 -25.73 -9.16 -10.53
CA VAL A 56 -24.40 -8.56 -10.56
C VAL A 56 -23.34 -9.58 -10.15
N LEU A 57 -23.59 -10.34 -9.08
CA LEU A 57 -22.66 -11.36 -8.63
C LEU A 57 -22.47 -12.48 -9.66
N GLU A 58 -23.57 -12.94 -10.27
CA GLU A 58 -23.53 -13.99 -11.31
C GLU A 58 -22.84 -13.49 -12.59
N HIS A 59 -23.04 -12.23 -12.99
CA HIS A 59 -22.33 -11.60 -14.09
C HIS A 59 -20.80 -11.69 -13.90
N TYR A 60 -20.27 -11.20 -12.78
CA TYR A 60 -18.82 -11.22 -12.54
C TYR A 60 -18.25 -12.62 -12.31
N LYS A 61 -19.05 -13.56 -11.77
CA LYS A 61 -18.66 -14.97 -11.66
C LYS A 61 -18.56 -15.66 -13.01
N SER A 62 -19.44 -15.30 -13.96
CA SER A 62 -19.44 -15.90 -15.30
C SER A 62 -18.12 -15.65 -16.05
N GLU A 63 -17.43 -14.56 -15.75
CA GLU A 63 -16.11 -14.21 -16.29
C GLU A 63 -14.93 -14.99 -15.65
N GLY A 64 -15.21 -15.95 -14.76
CA GLY A 64 -14.25 -16.87 -14.18
C GLY A 64 -13.54 -16.39 -12.90
N LYS A 65 -12.35 -16.95 -12.65
CA LYS A 65 -11.58 -16.67 -11.43
C LYS A 65 -11.21 -15.18 -11.35
N GLY A 66 -11.34 -14.61 -10.16
CA GLY A 66 -10.97 -13.21 -9.91
C GLY A 66 -12.13 -12.21 -9.89
N TYR A 67 -13.39 -12.68 -9.90
CA TYR A 67 -14.58 -11.83 -9.82
C TYR A 67 -14.53 -10.79 -8.68
N GLN A 68 -14.03 -11.15 -7.50
CA GLN A 68 -13.87 -10.21 -6.37
C GLN A 68 -12.90 -9.05 -6.69
N THR A 69 -11.84 -9.35 -7.43
CA THR A 69 -10.86 -8.33 -7.87
C THR A 69 -11.50 -7.38 -8.88
N ARG A 70 -12.35 -7.90 -9.79
CA ARG A 70 -13.08 -7.10 -10.78
C ARG A 70 -14.11 -6.18 -10.11
N ILE A 71 -14.90 -6.71 -9.19
CA ILE A 71 -15.84 -5.92 -8.37
C ILE A 71 -15.09 -4.76 -7.68
N ASN A 72 -13.96 -5.06 -7.03
CA ASN A 72 -13.16 -4.02 -6.38
C ASN A 72 -12.54 -3.02 -7.36
N ALA A 73 -12.24 -3.41 -8.60
CA ALA A 73 -11.72 -2.50 -9.63
C ALA A 73 -12.78 -1.50 -10.08
N VAL A 74 -14.02 -1.97 -10.31
CA VAL A 74 -15.15 -1.12 -10.70
C VAL A 74 -15.48 -0.11 -9.61
N LEU A 75 -15.57 -0.56 -8.35
CA LEU A 75 -15.79 0.33 -7.21
C LEU A 75 -14.69 1.41 -7.09
N ARG A 76 -13.44 1.06 -7.39
CA ARG A 76 -12.33 2.03 -7.42
C ARG A 76 -12.47 3.02 -8.57
N GLN A 77 -12.88 2.57 -9.75
CA GLN A 77 -13.07 3.46 -10.90
C GLN A 77 -14.18 4.48 -10.62
N GLU A 78 -15.31 4.05 -10.07
CA GLU A 78 -16.40 4.95 -9.69
C GLU A 78 -15.96 5.95 -8.62
N MET A 79 -15.30 5.50 -7.56
CA MET A 79 -14.74 6.39 -6.53
C MET A 79 -13.81 7.47 -7.13
N LEU A 80 -12.97 7.11 -8.11
CA LEU A 80 -12.08 8.07 -8.78
C LEU A 80 -12.85 9.04 -9.69
N ARG A 81 -13.93 8.60 -10.34
CA ARG A 81 -14.81 9.48 -11.15
C ARG A 81 -15.53 10.50 -10.27
N GLU A 82 -15.98 10.10 -9.08
CA GLU A 82 -16.65 11.00 -8.13
C GLU A 82 -15.70 12.05 -7.54
N THR A 83 -14.40 11.73 -7.47
CA THR A 83 -13.36 12.60 -6.88
C THR A 83 -12.71 13.54 -7.91
N ALA A 84 -12.97 13.35 -9.21
CA ALA A 84 -12.43 14.15 -10.32
C ALA A 84 -13.34 15.34 -10.65
#